data_AF-A0A1W1HY84-F1
#
_entry.id   AF-A0A1W1HY84-F1
#
_cell.length_a   1.000
_cell.length_b   1.000
_cell.length_c   1.000
_cell.angle_alpha   90.00
_cell.angle_beta   90.00
_cell.angle_gamma   90.00
#
_symmetry.space_group_name_H-M   'P 1'
#
loop_
_entity.id
_entity.type
_entity.pdbx_description
1 polymer ?
#
loop_
_entity_poly.entity_id
_entity_poly.type
_entity_poly.pdbx_seq_one_letter_code
_entity_poly.pdbx_strand_id
1 'polypeptide(L)'
;MIELIKAAVAMGWPALGILVALMFYFKASISDPVANKRAVFKTFIGTIGAMLLFMAIANYKMNFFEESRLLPVSLVLITSMTFMMALYFTNISALLKIGGFMFFIAAALSGYGNWLPQVEGGFPPIEEKKDFSNMPQTELADEGEKIIFGGVGQNKVQGAIGKGQCPLCHAFHKGMLGERAPNLDGLPERAGTQIEDPRYHKGNAAARDSDQKEAFPGSGTAENGQEYIAESHACPSCFVVAGYGVKGTNDKVSPMPSIHKPPISLSLPELAAVDTWLYMREGRDAPGFDEIVKSYEKFIPESDRPKPPTEGDAKPGASALMADGTEPVDQIFAKGQCVACHTIPGIAGATGTIGPKLVEGTNAPLRIKDKDYKGKAKSVPDYIMESIVEPSAYVVKGFPDNTMPKVFGQKLSAGALKKLVDYLSQVQEGKEPPKAS
;
A
#
# COMPACT_ATOMS: atom_id res chain seq x y z
N MET A 1 -9.30 -34.58 -4.87
CA MET A 1 -8.68 -35.75 -5.52
C MET A 1 -9.52 -36.32 -6.66
N ILE A 2 -10.80 -36.64 -6.44
CA ILE A 2 -11.70 -37.18 -7.49
C ILE A 2 -11.82 -36.22 -8.69
N GLU A 3 -12.05 -34.93 -8.45
CA GLU A 3 -12.15 -33.93 -9.52
C GLU A 3 -10.84 -33.75 -10.31
N LEU A 4 -9.71 -33.81 -9.61
CA LEU A 4 -8.40 -33.79 -10.25
C LEU A 4 -8.19 -34.99 -11.19
N ILE A 5 -8.58 -36.19 -10.75
CA ILE A 5 -8.49 -37.41 -11.56
C ILE A 5 -9.41 -37.29 -12.79
N LYS A 6 -10.65 -36.80 -12.63
CA LYS A 6 -11.57 -36.58 -13.75
C LYS A 6 -10.96 -35.60 -14.77
N ALA A 7 -10.41 -34.48 -14.31
CA ALA A 7 -9.78 -33.48 -15.18
C ALA A 7 -8.55 -34.04 -15.92
N ALA A 8 -7.72 -34.81 -15.21
CA ALA A 8 -6.56 -35.48 -15.80
C ALA A 8 -6.96 -36.51 -16.88
N VAL A 9 -7.97 -37.34 -16.60
CA VAL A 9 -8.50 -38.31 -17.57
C VAL A 9 -9.14 -37.60 -18.76
N ALA A 10 -9.97 -36.58 -18.53
CA ALA A 10 -10.62 -35.82 -19.60
C ALA A 10 -9.60 -35.17 -20.56
N MET A 11 -8.45 -34.72 -20.04
CA MET A 11 -7.37 -34.15 -20.85
C MET A 11 -6.53 -35.23 -21.54
N GLY A 12 -6.23 -36.33 -20.84
CA GLY A 12 -5.27 -37.34 -21.25
C GLY A 12 -5.85 -38.56 -21.95
N TRP A 13 -7.17 -38.69 -22.08
CA TRP A 13 -7.81 -39.92 -22.56
C TRP A 13 -7.30 -40.42 -23.91
N PRO A 14 -6.96 -39.59 -24.93
CA PRO A 14 -6.48 -40.12 -26.20
C PRO A 14 -5.12 -40.80 -26.04
N ALA A 15 -4.21 -40.20 -25.26
CA ALA A 15 -2.88 -40.75 -25.01
C ALA A 15 -2.95 -42.02 -24.14
N LEU A 16 -3.80 -42.02 -23.10
CA LEU A 16 -4.02 -43.19 -22.26
C LEU A 16 -4.64 -44.34 -23.07
N GLY A 17 -5.60 -44.05 -23.94
CA GLY A 17 -6.21 -45.03 -24.85
C GLY A 17 -5.19 -45.67 -25.80
N ILE A 18 -4.28 -44.88 -26.37
CA ILE A 18 -3.19 -45.38 -27.22
C ILE A 18 -2.25 -46.30 -26.43
N LEU A 19 -1.87 -45.93 -25.21
CA LEU A 19 -0.98 -46.77 -24.38
C LEU A 19 -1.64 -48.09 -23.98
N VAL A 20 -2.94 -48.09 -23.70
CA VAL A 20 -3.70 -49.31 -23.44
C VAL A 20 -3.76 -50.18 -24.70
N ALA A 21 -4.04 -49.61 -25.87
CA ALA A 21 -4.03 -50.33 -27.15
C ALA A 21 -2.65 -50.92 -27.46
N LEU A 22 -1.57 -50.16 -27.21
CA LEU A 22 -0.20 -50.60 -27.38
C LEU A 22 0.16 -51.76 -26.44
N MET A 23 -0.37 -51.74 -25.21
CA MET A 23 -0.19 -52.83 -24.25
C MET A 23 -0.83 -54.12 -24.76
N PHE A 24 -2.06 -54.07 -25.27
CA PHE A 24 -2.71 -55.22 -25.90
C PHE A 24 -1.99 -55.70 -27.16
N TYR A 25 -1.51 -54.76 -27.98
CA TYR A 25 -0.71 -55.07 -29.15
C TYR A 25 0.57 -55.83 -28.78
N PHE A 26 1.36 -55.36 -27.81
CA PHE A 26 2.55 -56.08 -27.35
C PHE A 26 2.23 -57.44 -26.73
N LYS A 27 1.11 -57.53 -26.00
CA LYS A 27 0.64 -58.80 -25.43
C LYS A 27 0.37 -59.85 -26.51
N ALA A 28 -0.20 -59.45 -27.65
CA ALA A 28 -0.58 -60.35 -28.74
C ALA A 28 0.53 -60.59 -29.78
N SER A 29 1.41 -59.60 -30.02
CA SER A 29 2.39 -59.64 -31.11
C SER A 29 3.75 -60.24 -30.74
N ILE A 30 4.14 -60.24 -29.46
CA ILE A 30 5.46 -60.72 -29.05
C ILE A 30 5.36 -62.17 -28.58
N SER A 31 5.96 -63.09 -29.34
CA SER A 31 5.96 -64.53 -29.03
C SER A 31 6.92 -64.94 -27.93
N ASP A 32 8.06 -64.25 -27.75
CA ASP A 32 8.99 -64.52 -26.64
C ASP A 32 8.36 -64.14 -25.29
N PRO A 33 8.14 -65.09 -24.36
CA PRO A 33 7.49 -64.82 -23.08
C PRO A 33 8.20 -63.77 -22.22
N VAL A 34 9.53 -63.68 -22.30
CA VAL A 34 10.32 -62.75 -21.49
C VAL A 34 10.24 -61.34 -22.07
N ALA A 35 10.46 -61.17 -23.37
CA ALA A 35 10.27 -59.89 -24.04
C ALA A 35 8.83 -59.39 -23.95
N ASN A 36 7.83 -60.28 -24.08
CA ASN A 36 6.41 -59.94 -23.95
C ASN A 36 6.11 -59.33 -22.58
N LYS A 37 6.47 -60.04 -21.50
CA LYS A 37 6.29 -59.57 -20.13
C LYS A 37 6.98 -58.22 -19.90
N ARG A 38 8.20 -58.06 -20.39
CA ARG A 38 8.97 -56.81 -20.26
C ARG A 38 8.31 -55.65 -21.00
N ALA A 39 7.84 -55.87 -22.23
CA ALA A 39 7.18 -54.85 -23.04
C ALA A 39 5.85 -54.42 -22.42
N VAL A 40 4.99 -55.37 -22.03
CA VAL A 40 3.71 -55.11 -21.36
C VAL A 40 3.93 -54.35 -20.05
N PHE A 41 4.91 -54.76 -19.24
CA PHE A 41 5.21 -54.08 -17.98
C PHE A 41 5.76 -52.66 -18.18
N LYS A 42 6.65 -52.44 -19.17
CA LYS A 42 7.12 -51.09 -19.50
C LYS A 42 6.00 -50.19 -20.00
N THR A 43 5.07 -50.70 -20.81
CA THR A 43 3.91 -49.93 -21.25
C THR A 43 3.00 -49.59 -20.07
N PHE A 44 2.80 -50.52 -19.13
CA PHE A 44 2.05 -50.25 -17.89
C PHE A 44 2.69 -49.12 -17.05
N ILE A 45 4.01 -49.16 -16.84
CA ILE A 45 4.73 -48.07 -16.16
C ILE A 45 4.60 -46.75 -16.93
N GLY A 46 4.68 -46.79 -18.27
CA GLY A 46 4.45 -45.64 -19.14
C GLY A 46 3.04 -45.04 -18.98
N THR A 47 2.01 -45.88 -18.84
CA THR A 47 0.63 -45.45 -18.57
C THR A 47 0.50 -44.74 -17.22
N ILE A 48 1.13 -45.28 -16.17
CA ILE A 48 1.18 -44.61 -14.86
C ILE A 48 1.91 -43.27 -14.97
N GLY A 49 3.04 -43.24 -15.70
CA GLY A 49 3.80 -42.01 -15.93
C GLY A 49 2.98 -40.93 -16.64
N ALA A 50 2.26 -41.31 -17.71
CA ALA A 50 1.36 -40.41 -18.42
C ALA A 50 0.23 -39.90 -17.52
N MET A 51 -0.34 -40.77 -16.68
CA MET A 51 -1.38 -40.36 -15.72
C MET A 51 -0.85 -39.33 -14.71
N LEU A 52 0.35 -39.55 -14.14
CA LEU A 52 0.99 -38.59 -13.24
C LEU A 52 1.25 -37.24 -13.93
N LEU A 53 1.66 -37.25 -15.20
CA LEU A 53 1.84 -36.03 -15.98
C LEU A 53 0.53 -35.26 -16.16
N PHE A 54 -0.54 -35.93 -16.58
CA PHE A 54 -1.84 -35.29 -16.75
C PHE A 54 -2.42 -34.81 -15.43
N MET A 55 -2.19 -35.53 -14.32
CA MET A 55 -2.54 -35.05 -12.98
C MET A 55 -1.75 -33.80 -12.60
N ALA A 56 -0.46 -33.72 -12.93
CA ALA A 56 0.35 -32.53 -12.67
C ALA A 56 -0.16 -31.31 -13.46
N ILE A 57 -0.51 -31.50 -14.74
CA ILE A 57 -1.04 -30.43 -15.62
C ILE A 57 -2.45 -30.02 -15.20
N ALA A 58 -3.33 -30.99 -14.88
CA ALA A 58 -4.67 -30.70 -14.39
C ALA A 58 -4.62 -29.96 -13.06
N ASN A 59 -3.74 -30.38 -12.15
CA ASN A 59 -3.53 -29.69 -10.88
C ASN A 59 -3.05 -28.28 -11.13
N TYR A 60 -2.07 -28.08 -12.02
CA TYR A 60 -1.62 -26.74 -12.40
C TYR A 60 -2.78 -25.89 -12.94
N LYS A 61 -3.52 -26.38 -13.93
CA LYS A 61 -4.63 -25.62 -14.54
C LYS A 61 -5.72 -25.24 -13.54
N MET A 62 -6.09 -26.14 -12.64
CA MET A 62 -7.18 -25.91 -11.67
C MET A 62 -6.77 -24.98 -10.53
N ASN A 63 -5.49 -24.97 -10.16
CA ASN A 63 -5.04 -24.42 -8.88
C ASN A 63 -4.07 -23.23 -9.03
N PHE A 64 -3.68 -22.88 -10.26
CA PHE A 64 -2.74 -21.80 -10.54
C PHE A 64 -3.33 -20.39 -10.38
N PHE A 65 -4.63 -20.21 -10.64
CA PHE A 65 -5.26 -18.88 -10.66
C PHE A 65 -5.99 -18.49 -9.36
N GLU A 66 -6.11 -19.39 -8.38
CA GLU A 66 -6.90 -19.18 -7.14
C GLU A 66 -6.04 -19.25 -5.85
N GLU A 67 -4.84 -18.66 -5.85
CA GLU A 67 -3.97 -18.55 -4.65
C GLU A 67 -3.67 -19.87 -3.91
N SER A 68 -3.78 -21.01 -4.59
CA SER A 68 -3.62 -22.26 -3.88
C SER A 68 -2.13 -22.57 -3.67
N ARG A 69 -1.77 -22.93 -2.44
CA ARG A 69 -0.43 -23.43 -2.06
C ARG A 69 -0.12 -24.82 -2.65
N LEU A 70 -0.87 -25.26 -3.66
CA LEU A 70 -0.88 -26.62 -4.20
C LEU A 70 -0.01 -26.77 -5.46
N LEU A 71 0.63 -25.70 -5.93
CA LEU A 71 1.57 -25.75 -7.06
C LEU A 71 2.76 -26.71 -6.83
N PRO A 72 3.36 -26.80 -5.62
CA PRO A 72 4.39 -27.80 -5.32
C PRO A 72 3.92 -29.24 -5.58
N VAL A 73 2.62 -29.54 -5.48
CA VAL A 73 2.07 -30.89 -5.74
C VAL A 73 2.30 -31.30 -7.20
N SER A 74 2.11 -30.39 -8.15
CA SER A 74 2.39 -30.65 -9.57
C SER A 74 3.86 -30.98 -9.81
N LEU A 75 4.77 -30.24 -9.16
CA LEU A 75 6.21 -30.43 -9.30
C LEU A 75 6.66 -31.77 -8.68
N VAL A 76 6.07 -32.16 -7.54
CA VAL A 76 6.30 -33.47 -6.92
C VAL A 76 5.76 -34.62 -7.78
N LEU A 77 4.62 -34.46 -8.43
CA LEU A 77 4.07 -35.47 -9.36
C LEU A 77 5.01 -35.68 -10.56
N ILE A 78 5.53 -34.60 -11.15
CA ILE A 78 6.51 -34.68 -12.27
C ILE A 78 7.83 -35.30 -11.80
N THR A 79 8.30 -34.92 -10.61
CA THR A 79 9.49 -35.52 -9.99
C THR A 79 9.31 -37.03 -9.81
N SER A 80 8.17 -37.45 -9.24
CA SER A 80 7.88 -38.87 -9.02
C SER A 80 7.78 -39.65 -10.33
N MET A 81 7.12 -39.07 -11.34
CA MET A 81 7.04 -39.63 -12.69
C MET A 81 8.43 -39.84 -13.30
N THR A 82 9.28 -38.81 -13.29
CA THR A 82 10.59 -38.84 -13.95
C THR A 82 11.53 -39.86 -13.30
N PHE A 83 11.59 -39.93 -11.97
CA PHE A 83 12.39 -40.94 -11.27
C PHE A 83 11.85 -42.37 -11.48
N MET A 84 10.54 -42.57 -11.41
CA MET A 84 9.92 -43.87 -11.71
C MET A 84 10.26 -44.33 -13.13
N MET A 85 10.06 -43.46 -14.13
CA MET A 85 10.37 -43.74 -15.52
C MET A 85 11.87 -44.02 -15.73
N ALA A 86 12.76 -43.32 -15.01
CA ALA A 86 14.20 -43.51 -15.13
C ALA A 86 14.68 -44.90 -14.69
N LEU A 87 13.94 -45.60 -13.82
CA LEU A 87 14.25 -46.96 -13.39
C LEU A 87 14.01 -47.99 -14.51
N TYR A 88 13.00 -47.76 -15.35
CA TYR A 88 12.53 -48.75 -16.34
C TYR A 88 12.94 -48.42 -17.79
N PHE A 89 13.23 -47.16 -18.08
CA PHE A 89 13.62 -46.66 -19.40
C PHE A 89 15.11 -46.26 -19.43
N THR A 90 15.99 -47.26 -19.39
CA THR A 90 17.44 -47.10 -19.26
C THR A 90 18.08 -46.21 -20.32
N ASN A 91 17.60 -46.25 -21.56
CA ASN A 91 18.15 -45.47 -22.68
C ASN A 91 18.00 -43.95 -22.51
N ILE A 92 17.02 -43.52 -21.72
CA ILE A 92 16.74 -42.10 -21.42
C ILE A 92 16.86 -41.80 -19.92
N SER A 93 17.40 -42.74 -19.14
CA SER A 93 17.45 -42.66 -17.67
C SER A 93 18.23 -41.43 -17.18
N ALA A 94 19.34 -41.10 -17.84
CA ALA A 94 20.12 -39.91 -17.52
C ALA A 94 19.31 -38.62 -17.69
N LEU A 95 18.61 -38.48 -18.81
CA LEU A 95 17.76 -37.31 -19.10
C LEU A 95 16.63 -37.18 -18.06
N LEU A 96 15.97 -38.30 -17.75
CA LEU A 96 14.88 -38.33 -16.77
C LEU A 96 15.35 -37.99 -15.35
N LYS A 97 16.53 -38.47 -14.92
CA LYS A 97 17.10 -38.15 -13.61
C LYS A 97 17.49 -36.68 -13.49
N ILE A 98 18.11 -36.11 -14.53
CA ILE A 98 18.49 -34.70 -14.57
C ILE A 98 17.23 -33.82 -14.50
N GLY A 99 16.25 -34.09 -15.37
CA GLY A 99 14.97 -33.37 -15.36
C GLY A 99 14.24 -33.52 -14.02
N GLY A 100 14.17 -34.74 -13.49
CA GLY A 100 13.55 -35.01 -12.19
C GLY A 100 14.21 -34.28 -11.03
N PHE A 101 15.53 -34.16 -11.03
CA PHE A 101 16.25 -33.37 -10.02
C PHE A 101 15.95 -31.87 -10.14
N MET A 102 15.85 -31.32 -11.35
CA MET A 102 15.44 -29.91 -11.55
C MET A 102 14.04 -29.64 -10.98
N PHE A 103 13.07 -30.52 -11.28
CA PHE A 103 11.71 -30.39 -10.74
C PHE A 103 11.67 -30.60 -9.23
N PHE A 104 12.52 -31.47 -8.68
CA PHE A 104 12.65 -31.66 -7.23
C PHE A 104 13.14 -30.40 -6.52
N ILE A 105 14.19 -29.76 -7.05
CA ILE A 105 14.71 -28.50 -6.50
C ILE A 105 13.65 -27.39 -6.62
N ALA A 106 12.96 -27.28 -7.76
CA ALA A 106 11.87 -26.33 -7.93
C ALA A 106 10.72 -26.57 -6.93
N ALA A 107 10.35 -27.84 -6.70
CA ALA A 107 9.33 -28.21 -5.71
C ALA A 107 9.76 -27.82 -4.29
N ALA A 108 11.02 -28.06 -3.93
CA ALA A 108 11.57 -27.73 -2.62
C ALA A 108 11.60 -26.21 -2.39
N LEU A 109 12.08 -25.44 -3.37
CA LEU A 109 12.13 -23.98 -3.29
C LEU A 109 10.73 -23.36 -3.26
N SER A 110 9.81 -23.84 -4.12
CA SER A 110 8.43 -23.38 -4.14
C SER A 110 7.68 -23.75 -2.85
N GLY A 111 7.88 -24.96 -2.34
CA GLY A 111 7.32 -25.39 -1.06
C GLY A 111 7.85 -24.58 0.12
N TYR A 112 9.15 -24.31 0.14
CA TYR A 112 9.77 -23.47 1.17
C TYR A 112 9.28 -22.01 1.08
N GLY A 113 9.18 -21.46 -0.14
CA GLY A 113 8.56 -20.16 -0.39
C GLY A 113 7.15 -20.10 0.20
N ASN A 114 6.30 -21.06 -0.13
CA ASN A 114 4.93 -21.12 0.38
C ASN A 114 4.82 -21.38 1.90
N TRP A 115 5.86 -21.92 2.54
CA TRP A 115 5.92 -22.11 3.99
C TRP A 115 6.17 -20.78 4.69
N LEU A 116 7.10 -19.98 4.18
CA LEU A 116 7.38 -18.67 4.77
C LEU A 116 6.10 -17.84 4.79
N PRO A 117 5.83 -17.08 5.88
CA PRO A 117 4.75 -16.11 5.90
C PRO A 117 4.92 -15.22 4.68
N GLN A 118 4.06 -15.42 3.69
CA GLN A 118 3.99 -14.52 2.56
C GLN A 118 3.51 -13.22 3.18
N VAL A 119 4.39 -12.22 3.27
CA VAL A 119 3.94 -10.84 3.41
C VAL A 119 3.34 -10.51 2.06
N GLU A 120 2.12 -11.00 1.86
CA GLU A 120 1.29 -10.63 0.74
C GLU A 120 1.23 -9.10 0.83
N GLY A 121 1.84 -8.43 -0.14
CA GLY A 121 1.30 -7.14 -0.60
C GLY A 121 -0.04 -7.41 -1.29
N GLY A 122 -0.91 -8.16 -0.60
CA GLY A 122 -2.19 -8.64 -1.07
C GLY A 122 -2.98 -7.41 -1.42
N PHE A 123 -3.46 -7.41 -2.66
CA PHE A 123 -4.36 -6.39 -3.13
C PHE A 123 -5.51 -6.28 -2.11
N PRO A 124 -5.70 -5.11 -1.47
CA PRO A 124 -6.78 -4.92 -0.54
C PRO A 124 -8.11 -5.14 -1.27
N PRO A 125 -9.13 -5.66 -0.55
CA PRO A 125 -10.46 -5.85 -1.11
C PRO A 125 -10.96 -4.54 -1.73
N ILE A 126 -11.67 -4.67 -2.84
CA ILE A 126 -12.28 -3.56 -3.57
C ILE A 126 -13.11 -2.75 -2.56
N GLU A 127 -12.83 -1.45 -2.44
CA GLU A 127 -13.66 -0.55 -1.64
C GLU A 127 -15.06 -0.52 -2.27
N GLU A 128 -16.00 -1.20 -1.61
CA GLU A 128 -17.41 -1.06 -1.92
C GLU A 128 -17.79 0.40 -1.72
N LYS A 129 -18.47 0.97 -2.71
CA LYS A 129 -19.05 2.31 -2.61
C LYS A 129 -20.01 2.34 -1.42
N LYS A 130 -19.57 2.92 -0.32
CA LYS A 130 -20.41 3.13 0.86
C LYS A 130 -21.31 4.32 0.63
N ASP A 131 -22.60 4.15 0.95
CA ASP A 131 -23.56 5.23 0.95
C ASP A 131 -23.54 5.94 2.31
N PHE A 132 -22.73 6.99 2.42
CA PHE A 132 -22.59 7.78 3.64
C PHE A 132 -23.87 8.56 4.01
N SER A 133 -24.73 8.86 3.03
CA SER A 133 -25.89 9.75 3.22
C SER A 133 -26.99 9.13 4.06
N ASN A 134 -27.10 7.79 4.02
CA ASN A 134 -28.12 7.03 4.73
C ASN A 134 -27.59 6.36 6.01
N MET A 135 -26.36 6.65 6.42
CA MET A 135 -25.76 6.08 7.63
C MET A 135 -26.28 6.78 8.90
N PRO A 136 -26.54 6.03 10.00
CA PRO A 136 -26.66 6.62 11.32
C PRO A 136 -25.40 7.43 11.68
N GLN A 137 -25.54 8.51 12.45
CA GLN A 137 -24.39 9.35 12.83
C GLN A 137 -23.25 8.57 13.50
N THR A 138 -23.56 7.55 14.30
CA THR A 138 -22.54 6.70 14.93
C THR A 138 -21.72 5.92 13.90
N GLU A 139 -22.38 5.36 12.88
CA GLU A 139 -21.70 4.63 11.81
C GLU A 139 -20.92 5.60 10.91
N LEU A 140 -21.48 6.78 10.64
CA LEU A 140 -20.80 7.84 9.89
C LEU A 140 -19.53 8.32 10.63
N ALA A 141 -19.58 8.44 11.96
CA ALA A 141 -18.41 8.75 12.77
C ALA A 141 -17.37 7.62 12.77
N ASP A 142 -17.79 6.35 12.81
CA ASP A 142 -16.87 5.22 12.68
C ASP A 142 -16.14 5.22 11.33
N GLU A 143 -16.83 5.58 10.24
CA GLU A 143 -16.20 5.79 8.93
C GLU A 143 -15.23 6.99 8.96
N GLY A 144 -15.58 8.08 9.64
CA GLY A 144 -14.68 9.20 9.89
C GLY A 144 -13.40 8.78 10.60
N GLU A 145 -13.50 7.97 11.65
CA GLU A 145 -12.33 7.44 12.36
C GLU A 145 -11.46 6.58 11.44
N LYS A 146 -12.08 5.72 10.61
CA LYS A 146 -11.35 4.90 9.62
C LYS A 146 -10.61 5.76 8.61
N ILE A 147 -11.21 6.84 8.14
CA ILE A 147 -10.56 7.77 7.21
C ILE A 147 -9.34 8.43 7.87
N ILE A 148 -9.43 8.82 9.14
CA ILE A 148 -8.36 9.52 9.85
C ILE A 148 -7.23 8.54 10.25
N PHE A 149 -7.56 7.40 10.87
CA PHE A 149 -6.60 6.50 11.54
C PHE A 149 -6.46 5.12 10.89
N GLY A 150 -7.29 4.78 9.92
CA GLY A 150 -7.26 3.49 9.22
C GLY A 150 -8.06 2.38 9.89
N GLY A 151 -8.77 2.68 10.98
CA GLY A 151 -9.63 1.73 11.68
C GLY A 151 -10.38 2.38 12.86
N VAL A 152 -11.48 1.76 13.29
CA VAL A 152 -12.21 2.19 14.50
C VAL A 152 -11.40 1.86 15.75
N GLY A 153 -11.36 2.78 16.71
CA GLY A 153 -10.55 2.70 17.93
C GLY A 153 -9.04 2.88 17.71
N GLN A 154 -8.58 3.11 16.47
CA GLN A 154 -7.17 3.36 16.16
C GLN A 154 -6.72 4.76 16.58
N ASN A 155 -7.64 5.66 16.95
CA ASN A 155 -7.30 6.98 17.48
C ASN A 155 -6.39 6.95 18.72
N LYS A 156 -6.36 5.84 19.47
CA LYS A 156 -5.50 5.63 20.64
C LYS A 156 -4.09 5.14 20.31
N VAL A 157 -3.85 4.75 19.06
CA VAL A 157 -2.58 4.16 18.60
C VAL A 157 -1.72 5.25 17.98
N GLN A 158 -0.61 5.60 18.64
CA GLN A 158 0.32 6.60 18.12
C GLN A 158 0.85 6.18 16.74
N GLY A 159 0.65 7.04 15.74
CA GLY A 159 1.08 6.82 14.36
C GLY A 159 0.08 6.01 13.52
N ALA A 160 -1.11 5.65 14.02
CA ALA A 160 -2.17 5.11 13.19
C ALA A 160 -2.65 6.15 12.19
N ILE A 161 -2.74 5.74 10.92
CA ILE A 161 -3.00 6.63 9.79
C ILE A 161 -3.93 5.94 8.78
N GLY A 162 -5.01 6.63 8.44
CA GLY A 162 -5.94 6.27 7.37
C GLY A 162 -5.72 7.08 6.10
N LYS A 163 -6.69 6.99 5.19
CA LYS A 163 -6.70 7.69 3.90
C LYS A 163 -6.48 9.20 4.03
N GLY A 164 -7.07 9.82 5.06
CA GLY A 164 -6.99 11.26 5.29
C GLY A 164 -5.61 11.75 5.73
N GLN A 165 -4.74 10.86 6.24
CA GLN A 165 -3.37 11.18 6.68
C GLN A 165 -3.26 12.30 7.73
N CYS A 166 -4.37 12.73 8.33
CA CYS A 166 -4.42 13.83 9.28
C CYS A 166 -3.50 13.64 10.52
N PRO A 167 -3.37 12.43 11.10
CA PRO A 167 -2.46 12.15 12.22
C PRO A 167 -0.98 12.40 11.93
N LEU A 168 -0.59 12.59 10.67
CA LEU A 168 0.77 13.00 10.32
C LEU A 168 1.11 14.41 10.80
N CYS A 169 0.10 15.27 10.94
CA CYS A 169 0.30 16.70 11.21
C CYS A 169 -0.41 17.15 12.48
N HIS A 170 -1.61 16.64 12.71
CA HIS A 170 -2.50 17.08 13.78
C HIS A 170 -2.50 16.11 14.95
N ALA A 171 -2.41 16.67 16.16
CA ALA A 171 -2.76 15.95 17.38
C ALA A 171 -4.27 16.00 17.61
N PHE A 172 -4.86 14.85 17.95
CA PHE A 172 -6.31 14.71 18.13
C PHE A 172 -6.76 14.66 19.58
N HIS A 173 -5.84 14.41 20.51
CA HIS A 173 -6.08 14.42 21.95
C HIS A 173 -4.77 14.74 22.68
N LYS A 174 -4.87 15.14 23.95
CA LYS A 174 -3.71 15.36 24.80
C LYS A 174 -2.76 14.17 24.78
N GLY A 175 -1.47 14.42 24.58
CA GLY A 175 -0.41 13.41 24.55
C GLY A 175 -0.18 12.73 23.19
N MET A 176 -1.03 12.96 22.19
CA MET A 176 -0.75 12.56 20.81
C MET A 176 0.29 13.49 20.18
N LEU A 177 1.27 12.95 19.46
CA LEU A 177 2.24 13.79 18.74
C LEU A 177 1.60 14.39 17.49
N GLY A 178 1.78 15.70 17.31
CA GLY A 178 1.27 16.47 16.18
C GLY A 178 1.56 17.96 16.39
N GLU A 179 2.77 18.38 16.05
CA GLU A 179 3.26 19.76 16.27
C GLU A 179 3.33 20.58 14.98
N ARG A 180 3.08 19.95 13.82
CA ARG A 180 3.17 20.61 12.51
C ARG A 180 1.96 21.48 12.22
N ALA A 181 0.80 21.09 12.71
CA ALA A 181 -0.46 21.77 12.49
C ALA A 181 -1.21 21.94 13.82
N PRO A 182 -2.19 22.86 13.90
CA PRO A 182 -2.94 23.09 15.14
C PRO A 182 -3.53 21.78 15.67
N ASN A 183 -3.51 21.58 16.99
CA ASN A 183 -4.23 20.45 17.57
C ASN A 183 -5.73 20.56 17.23
N LEU A 184 -6.38 19.41 17.05
CA LEU A 184 -7.79 19.33 16.69
C LEU A 184 -8.67 19.01 17.90
N ASP A 185 -8.11 18.68 19.06
CA ASP A 185 -8.84 18.51 20.33
C ASP A 185 -9.57 19.80 20.71
N GLY A 186 -10.90 19.83 20.76
CA GLY A 186 -11.70 21.05 20.98
C GLY A 186 -12.03 21.84 19.71
N LEU A 187 -11.87 21.24 18.52
CA LEU A 187 -12.04 21.94 17.23
C LEU A 187 -13.46 22.51 17.02
N PRO A 188 -14.55 21.74 17.22
CA PRO A 188 -15.91 22.25 17.02
C PRO A 188 -16.21 23.58 17.71
N GLU A 189 -15.70 23.75 18.94
CA GLU A 189 -15.86 24.99 19.70
C GLU A 189 -14.91 26.09 19.19
N ARG A 190 -13.62 25.76 19.02
CA ARG A 190 -12.64 26.73 18.51
C ARG A 190 -12.96 27.26 17.13
N ALA A 191 -13.56 26.45 16.26
CA ALA A 191 -13.92 26.87 14.92
C ALA A 191 -14.88 28.06 14.96
N GLY A 192 -15.84 28.07 15.90
CA GLY A 192 -16.74 29.21 16.10
C GLY A 192 -16.02 30.47 16.57
N THR A 193 -14.91 30.35 17.31
CA THR A 193 -14.15 31.52 17.79
C THR A 193 -13.14 32.02 16.76
N GLN A 194 -12.56 31.14 15.93
CA GLN A 194 -11.50 31.53 14.98
C GLN A 194 -11.99 32.41 13.84
N ILE A 195 -13.27 32.34 13.49
CA ILE A 195 -13.90 33.21 12.49
C ILE A 195 -13.85 34.68 12.91
N GLU A 196 -13.80 34.94 14.22
CA GLU A 196 -13.73 36.28 14.80
C GLU A 196 -12.28 36.79 14.95
N ASP A 197 -11.27 35.99 14.58
CA ASP A 197 -9.88 36.45 14.57
C ASP A 197 -9.73 37.61 13.57
N PRO A 198 -9.20 38.78 13.97
CA PRO A 198 -9.06 39.92 13.06
C PRO A 198 -8.27 39.60 11.79
N ARG A 199 -7.36 38.61 11.83
CA ARG A 199 -6.55 38.16 10.69
C ARG A 199 -7.30 37.26 9.71
N TYR A 200 -8.50 36.82 10.06
CA TYR A 200 -9.36 36.06 9.15
C TYR A 200 -9.88 36.94 8.00
N HIS A 201 -10.04 38.25 8.25
CA HIS A 201 -10.53 39.23 7.28
C HIS A 201 -11.78 38.74 6.53
N LYS A 202 -12.82 38.40 7.30
CA LYS A 202 -14.10 37.86 6.80
C LYS A 202 -14.64 38.71 5.65
N GLY A 203 -14.85 38.08 4.50
CA GLY A 203 -15.36 38.73 3.29
C GLY A 203 -14.42 39.74 2.62
N ASN A 204 -13.16 39.86 3.08
CA ASN A 204 -12.17 40.79 2.53
C ASN A 204 -10.84 40.08 2.24
N ALA A 205 -10.82 39.31 1.14
CA ALA A 205 -9.64 38.56 0.72
C ALA A 205 -8.39 39.43 0.52
N ALA A 206 -8.54 40.65 0.01
CA ALA A 206 -7.43 41.56 -0.25
C ALA A 206 -6.69 42.00 1.02
N ALA A 207 -7.38 42.01 2.17
CA ALA A 207 -6.80 42.38 3.45
C ALA A 207 -6.04 41.24 4.15
N ARG A 208 -6.14 39.98 3.66
CA ARG A 208 -5.48 38.83 4.28
C ARG A 208 -3.97 38.96 4.25
N ASP A 209 -3.29 38.52 5.29
CA ASP A 209 -1.83 38.52 5.35
C ASP A 209 -1.20 37.35 4.59
N SER A 210 -1.95 36.28 4.34
CA SER A 210 -1.49 35.06 3.69
C SER A 210 -1.11 35.27 2.22
N ASP A 211 -0.22 34.43 1.70
CA ASP A 211 0.19 34.52 0.29
C ASP A 211 -0.96 34.11 -0.64
N GLN A 212 -1.75 33.12 -0.22
CA GLN A 212 -2.96 32.71 -0.91
C GLN A 212 -4.17 33.48 -0.35
N LYS A 213 -4.60 34.51 -1.08
CA LYS A 213 -5.76 35.32 -0.67
C LYS A 213 -7.05 34.53 -0.78
N GLU A 214 -7.25 33.80 -1.87
CA GLU A 214 -8.40 32.91 -2.10
C GLU A 214 -7.93 31.66 -2.86
N ALA A 215 -8.53 30.50 -2.60
CA ALA A 215 -8.40 29.33 -3.48
C ALA A 215 -9.44 29.35 -4.60
N PHE A 216 -10.60 29.92 -4.32
CA PHE A 216 -11.76 30.04 -5.21
C PHE A 216 -12.60 31.23 -4.72
N PRO A 217 -13.46 31.82 -5.58
CA PRO A 217 -14.29 32.95 -5.19
C PRO A 217 -15.16 32.64 -3.96
N GLY A 218 -15.00 33.41 -2.88
CA GLY A 218 -15.76 33.21 -1.64
C GLY A 218 -15.00 32.46 -0.55
N SER A 219 -13.72 32.11 -0.74
CA SER A 219 -12.88 31.70 0.40
C SER A 219 -12.77 32.85 1.43
N GLY A 220 -12.72 32.51 2.72
CA GLY A 220 -12.81 33.36 3.92
C GLY A 220 -14.15 34.07 4.10
N THR A 221 -15.24 33.36 3.82
CA THR A 221 -16.63 33.81 4.03
C THR A 221 -17.42 32.89 4.96
N ALA A 222 -16.75 32.00 5.69
CA ALA A 222 -17.41 31.17 6.69
C ALA A 222 -18.23 32.00 7.70
N GLU A 223 -19.45 31.55 7.94
CA GLU A 223 -20.43 32.21 8.81
C GLU A 223 -20.56 31.54 10.18
N ASN A 224 -20.20 30.27 10.27
CA ASN A 224 -20.28 29.46 11.48
C ASN A 224 -19.11 28.47 11.56
N GLY A 225 -18.96 27.81 12.71
CA GLY A 225 -17.84 26.89 12.95
C GLY A 225 -17.73 25.74 11.94
N GLN A 226 -18.85 25.19 11.48
CA GLN A 226 -18.83 24.10 10.48
C GLN A 226 -18.31 24.60 9.13
N GLU A 227 -18.75 25.78 8.69
CA GLU A 227 -18.22 26.41 7.48
C GLU A 227 -16.73 26.74 7.60
N TYR A 228 -16.26 27.17 8.78
CA TYR A 228 -14.85 27.44 9.00
C TYR A 228 -13.99 26.18 8.91
N ILE A 229 -14.48 25.04 9.42
CA ILE A 229 -13.81 23.74 9.27
C ILE A 229 -13.73 23.38 7.78
N ALA A 230 -14.87 23.46 7.06
CA ALA A 230 -14.93 23.13 5.64
C ALA A 230 -14.00 24.02 4.79
N GLU A 231 -13.96 25.32 5.08
CA GLU A 231 -13.11 26.28 4.41
C GLU A 231 -11.63 26.05 4.73
N SER A 232 -11.28 25.76 5.99
CA SER A 232 -9.91 25.44 6.40
C SER A 232 -9.38 24.20 5.67
N HIS A 233 -10.23 23.21 5.42
CA HIS A 233 -9.90 22.02 4.63
C HIS A 233 -9.76 22.33 3.12
N ALA A 234 -10.55 23.26 2.59
CA ALA A 234 -10.54 23.62 1.17
C ALA A 234 -9.37 24.57 0.82
N CYS A 235 -9.15 25.59 1.65
CA CYS A 235 -8.09 26.58 1.50
C CYS A 235 -7.30 26.79 2.80
N PRO A 236 -6.41 25.87 3.19
CA PRO A 236 -5.66 26.00 4.44
C PRO A 236 -4.76 27.25 4.50
N SER A 237 -4.30 27.75 3.35
CA SER A 237 -3.49 28.97 3.28
C SER A 237 -4.33 30.26 3.17
N CYS A 238 -5.66 30.18 3.06
CA CYS A 238 -6.49 31.39 3.12
C CYS A 238 -6.49 32.00 4.52
N PHE A 239 -6.41 31.16 5.55
CA PHE A 239 -6.21 31.60 6.93
C PHE A 239 -5.27 30.63 7.64
N VAL A 240 -4.09 31.13 8.00
CA VAL A 240 -3.07 30.35 8.71
C VAL A 240 -3.13 30.71 10.19
N VAL A 241 -3.36 29.70 11.04
CA VAL A 241 -3.33 29.88 12.49
C VAL A 241 -1.93 30.31 12.92
N ALA A 242 -1.85 31.29 13.83
CA ALA A 242 -0.59 31.82 14.36
C ALA A 242 0.35 30.69 14.82
N GLY A 243 1.61 30.73 14.38
CA GLY A 243 2.66 29.80 14.77
C GLY A 243 2.68 28.48 13.99
N TYR A 244 1.74 28.26 13.06
CA TYR A 244 1.64 27.01 12.29
C TYR A 244 1.92 27.17 10.79
N GLY A 245 2.42 28.32 10.34
CA GLY A 245 2.87 28.48 8.97
C GLY A 245 4.15 27.72 8.67
N VAL A 246 4.40 27.52 7.37
CA VAL A 246 5.68 27.01 6.89
C VAL A 246 6.80 27.92 7.38
N LYS A 247 7.85 27.33 7.95
CA LYS A 247 9.00 28.07 8.50
C LYS A 247 9.59 29.00 7.44
N GLY A 248 9.81 30.27 7.81
CA GLY A 248 10.33 31.31 6.92
C GLY A 248 9.26 32.08 6.14
N THR A 249 7.99 31.67 6.21
CA THR A 249 6.88 32.41 5.58
C THR A 249 6.19 33.39 6.53
N ASN A 250 6.50 33.36 7.83
CA ASN A 250 5.82 34.15 8.87
C ASN A 250 4.30 33.96 8.84
N ASP A 251 3.85 32.71 8.92
CA ASP A 251 2.42 32.35 8.90
C ASP A 251 1.65 32.77 7.65
N LYS A 252 2.34 32.90 6.51
CA LYS A 252 1.68 33.26 5.24
C LYS A 252 1.29 32.07 4.37
N VAL A 253 1.91 30.92 4.60
CA VAL A 253 1.64 29.67 3.87
C VAL A 253 1.39 28.56 4.87
N SER A 254 0.28 27.85 4.72
CA SER A 254 -0.03 26.69 5.54
C SER A 254 0.73 25.46 5.04
N PRO A 255 1.29 24.64 5.95
CA PRO A 255 1.86 23.35 5.58
C PRO A 255 0.79 22.29 5.30
N MET A 256 -0.48 22.57 5.60
CA MET A 256 -1.60 21.66 5.35
C MET A 256 -1.99 21.71 3.86
N PRO A 257 -2.07 20.55 3.17
CA PRO A 257 -2.58 20.51 1.81
C PRO A 257 -4.10 20.69 1.78
N SER A 258 -4.64 21.15 0.66
CA SER A 258 -6.09 21.05 0.39
C SER A 258 -6.46 19.58 0.27
N ILE A 259 -7.12 19.03 1.29
CA ILE A 259 -7.30 17.56 1.45
C ILE A 259 -8.26 16.92 0.44
N HIS A 260 -9.05 17.73 -0.28
CA HIS A 260 -9.84 17.29 -1.42
C HIS A 260 -9.01 17.17 -2.71
N LYS A 261 -7.76 17.64 -2.73
CA LYS A 261 -6.85 17.51 -3.89
C LYS A 261 -5.87 16.35 -3.69
N PRO A 262 -5.27 15.83 -4.77
CA PRO A 262 -4.19 14.84 -4.64
C PRO A 262 -3.07 15.34 -3.73
N PRO A 263 -2.42 14.43 -2.96
CA PRO A 263 -2.56 12.98 -3.01
C PRO A 263 -3.66 12.39 -2.11
N ILE A 264 -4.32 13.20 -1.27
CA ILE A 264 -5.29 12.71 -0.27
C ILE A 264 -6.66 12.47 -0.90
N SER A 265 -7.15 13.43 -1.71
CA SER A 265 -8.36 13.30 -2.52
C SER A 265 -9.61 12.80 -1.76
N LEU A 266 -9.89 13.36 -0.58
CA LEU A 266 -11.15 13.07 0.13
C LEU A 266 -12.35 13.66 -0.61
N SER A 267 -13.36 12.83 -0.83
CA SER A 267 -14.66 13.23 -1.37
C SER A 267 -15.50 13.97 -0.31
N LEU A 268 -16.54 14.69 -0.75
CA LEU A 268 -17.42 15.40 0.19
C LEU A 268 -18.09 14.48 1.23
N PRO A 269 -18.57 13.27 0.88
CA PRO A 269 -19.11 12.35 1.87
C PRO A 269 -18.07 11.88 2.90
N GLU A 270 -16.82 11.67 2.47
CA GLU A 270 -15.72 11.32 3.37
C GLU A 270 -15.36 12.47 4.31
N LEU A 271 -15.36 13.71 3.80
CA LEU A 271 -15.17 14.91 4.62
C LEU A 271 -16.29 15.08 5.65
N ALA A 272 -17.53 14.78 5.27
CA ALA A 272 -18.66 14.78 6.20
C ALA A 272 -18.51 13.72 7.30
N ALA A 273 -18.01 12.53 6.97
CA ALA A 273 -17.70 11.49 7.95
C ALA A 273 -16.61 11.94 8.94
N VAL A 274 -15.54 12.56 8.44
CA VAL A 274 -14.43 13.12 9.26
C VAL A 274 -14.96 14.17 10.23
N ASP A 275 -15.76 15.13 9.75
CA ASP A 275 -16.33 16.18 10.60
C ASP A 275 -17.30 15.58 11.63
N THR A 276 -18.17 14.65 11.24
CA THR A 276 -19.08 13.96 12.17
C THR A 276 -18.30 13.34 13.33
N TRP A 277 -17.21 12.65 13.04
CA TRP A 277 -16.34 12.09 14.07
C TRP A 277 -15.69 13.15 14.97
N LEU A 278 -15.24 14.27 14.39
CA LEU A 278 -14.62 15.37 15.14
C LEU A 278 -15.56 15.97 16.20
N TYR A 279 -16.86 16.07 15.91
CA TYR A 279 -17.89 16.49 16.86
C TYR A 279 -18.21 15.39 17.88
N MET A 280 -18.52 14.18 17.40
CA MET A 280 -19.04 13.11 18.26
C MET A 280 -18.01 12.63 19.30
N ARG A 281 -16.72 12.59 18.96
CA ARG A 281 -15.66 12.20 19.92
C ARG A 281 -15.55 13.16 21.11
N GLU A 282 -16.00 14.40 20.94
CA GLU A 282 -16.02 15.43 21.99
C GLU A 282 -17.34 15.44 22.76
N GLY A 283 -18.21 14.45 22.52
CA GLY A 283 -19.53 14.36 23.14
C GLY A 283 -20.51 15.43 22.68
N ARG A 284 -20.29 16.01 21.48
CA ARG A 284 -21.14 17.03 20.88
C ARG A 284 -21.99 16.42 19.76
N ASP A 285 -23.20 16.93 19.61
CA ASP A 285 -24.05 16.60 18.47
C ASP A 285 -23.42 17.19 17.20
N ALA A 286 -23.15 16.33 16.22
CA ALA A 286 -22.67 16.76 14.91
C ALA A 286 -23.81 17.37 14.10
N PRO A 287 -23.54 18.40 13.27
CA PRO A 287 -24.49 18.83 12.24
C PRO A 287 -24.92 17.66 11.34
N GLY A 288 -26.07 17.78 10.69
CA GLY A 288 -26.56 16.75 9.79
C GLY A 288 -25.62 16.54 8.59
N PHE A 289 -25.58 15.32 8.03
CA PHE A 289 -24.73 15.00 6.87
C PHE A 289 -24.88 16.03 5.73
N ASP A 290 -26.12 16.34 5.34
CA ASP A 290 -26.42 17.30 4.27
C ASP A 290 -25.94 18.73 4.59
N GLU A 291 -25.98 19.13 5.87
CA GLU A 291 -25.50 20.44 6.31
C GLU A 291 -23.98 20.54 6.23
N ILE A 292 -23.28 19.48 6.63
CA ILE A 292 -21.83 19.39 6.50
C ILE A 292 -21.43 19.40 5.03
N VAL A 293 -22.06 18.56 4.20
CA VAL A 293 -21.78 18.51 2.76
C VAL A 293 -22.01 19.87 2.12
N LYS A 294 -23.14 20.54 2.40
CA LYS A 294 -23.43 21.88 1.89
C LYS A 294 -22.37 22.91 2.28
N SER A 295 -21.82 22.80 3.49
CA SER A 295 -20.71 23.65 3.93
C SER A 295 -19.47 23.45 3.06
N TYR A 296 -19.13 22.21 2.70
CA TYR A 296 -18.05 21.95 1.75
C TYR A 296 -18.37 22.40 0.32
N GLU A 297 -19.61 22.26 -0.13
CA GLU A 297 -20.02 22.68 -1.48
C GLU A 297 -19.84 24.19 -1.69
N LYS A 298 -19.99 24.99 -0.64
CA LYS A 298 -19.68 26.44 -0.63
C LYS A 298 -18.21 26.72 -0.94
N PHE A 299 -17.31 25.83 -0.53
CA PHE A 299 -15.86 26.04 -0.61
C PHE A 299 -15.13 25.10 -1.58
N ILE A 300 -15.82 24.13 -2.18
CA ILE A 300 -15.22 23.21 -3.15
C ILE A 300 -16.09 23.23 -4.40
N PRO A 301 -15.67 24.00 -5.43
CA PRO A 301 -16.35 24.05 -6.71
C PRO A 301 -16.52 22.65 -7.30
N GLU A 302 -17.62 22.40 -8.02
CA GLU A 302 -17.91 21.10 -8.61
C GLU A 302 -16.76 20.56 -9.49
N SER A 303 -16.05 21.46 -10.19
CA SER A 303 -14.88 21.13 -11.01
C SER A 303 -13.69 20.56 -10.21
N ASP A 304 -13.59 20.92 -8.94
CA ASP A 304 -12.47 20.60 -8.06
C ASP A 304 -12.77 19.43 -7.12
N ARG A 305 -14.03 18.95 -7.10
CA ARG A 305 -14.42 17.78 -6.31
C ARG A 305 -13.77 16.53 -6.88
N PRO A 306 -13.18 15.66 -6.02
CA PRO A 306 -12.74 14.34 -6.44
C PRO A 306 -13.87 13.61 -7.14
N LYS A 307 -13.63 13.21 -8.39
CA LYS A 307 -14.56 12.34 -9.09
C LYS A 307 -14.53 10.98 -8.39
N PRO A 308 -15.69 10.34 -8.16
CA PRO A 308 -15.70 8.96 -7.72
C PRO A 308 -14.89 8.12 -8.72
N PRO A 309 -14.11 7.13 -8.26
CA PRO A 309 -13.40 6.23 -9.16
C PRO A 309 -14.39 5.67 -10.19
N THR A 310 -14.10 5.82 -11.48
CA THR A 310 -14.93 5.17 -12.49
C THR A 310 -14.67 3.66 -12.45
N GLU A 311 -15.66 2.85 -12.80
CA GLU A 311 -15.50 1.40 -12.95
C GLU A 311 -14.49 1.14 -14.08
N GLY A 312 -13.21 1.05 -13.71
CA GLY A 312 -12.07 1.01 -14.63
C GLY A 312 -10.80 1.70 -14.08
N ASP A 313 -10.96 2.68 -13.19
CA ASP A 313 -9.85 3.38 -12.52
C ASP A 313 -9.36 2.66 -11.25
N ALA A 314 -10.17 1.75 -10.72
CA ALA A 314 -9.78 0.87 -9.63
C ALA A 314 -8.80 -0.18 -10.16
N LYS A 315 -7.51 0.15 -10.20
CA LYS A 315 -6.49 -0.89 -10.05
C LYS A 315 -6.72 -1.52 -8.67
N PRO A 316 -6.87 -2.85 -8.59
CA PRO A 316 -6.81 -3.54 -7.29
C PRO A 316 -5.49 -3.08 -6.63
N GLY A 317 -5.52 -2.54 -5.41
CA GLY A 317 -4.31 -1.98 -4.79
C GLY A 317 -4.43 -0.61 -4.11
N ALA A 318 -5.32 0.25 -4.59
CA ALA A 318 -5.17 1.69 -4.36
C ALA A 318 -5.57 2.23 -2.98
N SER A 319 -6.36 1.51 -2.17
CA SER A 319 -6.94 2.12 -0.97
C SER A 319 -6.25 1.82 0.36
N ALA A 320 -5.56 0.67 0.51
CA ALA A 320 -4.86 0.37 1.76
C ALA A 320 -3.41 0.88 1.78
N LEU A 321 -2.77 0.95 0.60
CA LEU A 321 -1.40 1.39 0.42
C LEU A 321 -1.39 2.87 0.02
N MET A 322 -0.50 3.63 0.65
CA MET A 322 -0.19 5.00 0.25
C MET A 322 0.46 5.04 -1.13
N ALA A 323 1.28 4.05 -1.49
CA ALA A 323 1.87 3.93 -2.82
C ALA A 323 2.24 2.47 -3.10
N ASP A 324 2.07 2.06 -4.36
CA ASP A 324 2.32 0.69 -4.81
C ASP A 324 3.60 0.56 -5.65
N GLY A 325 4.22 1.68 -6.02
CA GLY A 325 5.46 1.71 -6.79
C GLY A 325 5.24 1.69 -8.29
N THR A 326 3.99 1.72 -8.77
CA THR A 326 3.68 1.97 -10.19
C THR A 326 3.88 3.45 -10.56
N GLU A 327 3.91 4.32 -9.56
CA GLU A 327 4.06 5.77 -9.72
C GLU A 327 5.54 6.20 -9.84
N PRO A 328 5.82 7.35 -10.44
CA PRO A 328 7.12 8.01 -10.36
C PRO A 328 7.55 8.30 -8.90
N VAL A 329 8.85 8.43 -8.63
CA VAL A 329 9.34 8.46 -7.24
C VAL A 329 8.98 9.75 -6.50
N ASP A 330 8.86 10.88 -7.20
CA ASP A 330 8.31 12.13 -6.66
C ASP A 330 6.88 11.96 -6.14
N GLN A 331 6.04 11.21 -6.87
CA GLN A 331 4.68 10.92 -6.45
C GLN A 331 4.66 10.01 -5.22
N ILE A 332 5.59 9.06 -5.10
CA ILE A 332 5.69 8.21 -3.91
C ILE A 332 6.06 9.06 -2.68
N PHE A 333 7.03 9.98 -2.80
CA PHE A 333 7.36 10.93 -1.73
C PHE A 333 6.18 11.83 -1.35
N ALA A 334 5.40 12.29 -2.33
CA ALA A 334 4.22 13.11 -2.10
C ALA A 334 3.11 12.32 -1.38
N LYS A 335 2.78 11.11 -1.85
CA LYS A 335 1.76 10.26 -1.23
C LYS A 335 2.10 9.84 0.19
N GLY A 336 3.40 9.64 0.49
CA GLY A 336 3.89 9.41 1.85
C GLY A 336 4.09 10.68 2.69
N GLN A 337 3.80 11.86 2.13
CA GLN A 337 4.01 13.18 2.75
C GLN A 337 5.45 13.44 3.22
N CYS A 338 6.43 12.72 2.66
CA CYS A 338 7.83 12.84 3.05
C CYS A 338 8.36 14.26 2.81
N VAL A 339 7.91 14.88 1.71
CA VAL A 339 8.28 16.24 1.26
C VAL A 339 7.95 17.32 2.28
N ALA A 340 6.95 17.07 3.14
CA ALA A 340 6.49 18.05 4.09
C ALA A 340 7.33 18.08 5.37
N CYS A 341 7.94 16.95 5.73
CA CYS A 341 8.82 16.84 6.90
C CYS A 341 10.29 16.99 6.51
N HIS A 342 10.68 16.50 5.34
CA HIS A 342 12.07 16.43 4.91
C HIS A 342 12.39 17.37 3.77
N THR A 343 13.62 17.88 3.78
CA THR A 343 14.23 18.48 2.59
C THR A 343 14.79 17.35 1.74
N ILE A 344 14.33 17.24 0.50
CA ILE A 344 14.68 16.15 -0.41
C ILE A 344 15.21 16.75 -1.72
N PRO A 345 16.54 16.85 -1.90
CA PRO A 345 17.11 17.42 -3.11
C PRO A 345 16.63 16.70 -4.37
N GLY A 346 16.21 17.46 -5.37
CA GLY A 346 15.68 16.94 -6.64
C GLY A 346 14.19 16.61 -6.64
N ILE A 347 13.50 16.74 -5.50
CA ILE A 347 12.04 16.66 -5.40
C ILE A 347 11.46 18.06 -5.21
N ALA A 348 10.57 18.47 -6.13
CA ALA A 348 9.97 19.80 -6.08
C ALA A 348 9.16 20.01 -4.79
N GLY A 349 9.30 21.18 -4.17
CA GLY A 349 8.58 21.56 -2.95
C GLY A 349 9.06 20.86 -1.66
N ALA A 350 9.98 19.89 -1.74
CA ALA A 350 10.50 19.17 -0.60
C ALA A 350 11.51 20.01 0.20
N THR A 351 10.99 20.88 1.05
CA THR A 351 11.75 21.86 1.85
C THR A 351 11.50 21.71 3.35
N GLY A 352 10.89 20.59 3.76
CA GLY A 352 10.59 20.32 5.16
C GLY A 352 11.85 20.33 6.04
N THR A 353 11.73 20.83 7.26
CA THR A 353 12.83 20.87 8.25
C THR A 353 12.49 20.18 9.56
N ILE A 354 11.35 19.47 9.62
CA ILE A 354 10.92 18.71 10.79
C ILE A 354 11.75 17.43 10.92
N GLY A 355 12.11 16.84 9.79
CA GLY A 355 13.06 15.73 9.69
C GLY A 355 14.38 16.19 9.06
N PRO A 356 15.42 15.34 9.11
CA PRO A 356 16.72 15.64 8.50
C PRO A 356 16.63 15.80 6.99
N LYS A 357 17.55 16.61 6.43
CA LYS A 357 17.78 16.66 4.98
C LYS A 357 18.23 15.28 4.48
N LEU A 358 17.57 14.80 3.43
CA LEU A 358 17.79 13.44 2.90
C LEU A 358 18.85 13.43 1.79
N VAL A 359 20.12 13.50 2.20
CA VAL A 359 21.31 13.31 1.35
C VAL A 359 22.00 12.00 1.73
N GLU A 360 21.25 10.91 1.68
CA GLU A 360 21.62 9.66 2.33
C GLU A 360 22.81 8.94 1.68
N GLY A 361 23.11 9.22 0.41
CA GLY A 361 24.38 8.82 -0.22
C GLY A 361 25.62 9.39 0.47
N THR A 362 25.50 10.51 1.19
CA THR A 362 26.56 11.10 2.04
C THR A 362 26.37 10.75 3.51
N ASN A 363 25.14 10.81 4.03
CA ASN A 363 24.87 10.69 5.46
C ASN A 363 24.88 9.25 5.97
N ALA A 364 24.31 8.29 5.23
CA ALA A 364 24.14 6.93 5.73
C ALA A 364 25.47 6.24 6.08
N PRO A 365 26.56 6.33 5.28
CA PRO A 365 27.85 5.75 5.65
C PRO A 365 28.45 6.29 6.95
N LEU A 366 28.13 7.53 7.30
CA LEU A 366 28.56 8.17 8.55
C LEU A 366 27.68 7.71 9.72
N ARG A 367 26.37 7.68 9.52
CA ARG A 367 25.38 7.32 10.56
C ARG A 367 25.45 5.86 10.96
N ILE A 368 25.68 4.93 10.03
CA ILE A 368 25.89 3.50 10.33
C ILE A 368 27.11 3.28 11.26
N LYS A 369 28.11 4.17 11.20
CA LYS A 369 29.32 4.12 12.04
C LYS A 369 29.18 4.90 13.34
N ASP A 370 28.06 5.59 13.55
CA ASP A 370 27.81 6.33 14.78
C ASP A 370 27.68 5.35 15.94
N LYS A 371 28.27 5.70 17.09
CA LYS A 371 28.20 4.88 18.31
C LYS A 371 26.77 4.74 18.85
N ASP A 372 25.92 5.72 18.53
CA ASP A 372 24.53 5.77 18.99
C ASP A 372 23.58 5.08 17.99
N TYR A 373 24.11 4.55 16.87
CA TYR A 373 23.37 3.73 15.91
C TYR A 373 23.08 2.34 16.50
N LYS A 374 21.78 2.06 16.71
CA LYS A 374 21.29 0.80 17.28
C LYS A 374 20.64 -0.12 16.24
N GLY A 375 20.63 0.31 14.98
CA GLY A 375 20.10 -0.45 13.86
C GLY A 375 21.01 -1.58 13.41
N LYS A 376 20.58 -2.30 12.38
CA LYS A 376 21.23 -3.49 11.81
C LYS A 376 21.79 -3.26 10.41
N ALA A 377 21.55 -2.09 9.82
CA ALA A 377 21.99 -1.79 8.46
C ALA A 377 23.51 -1.84 8.33
N LYS A 378 23.96 -2.38 7.20
CA LYS A 378 25.39 -2.49 6.86
C LYS A 378 25.75 -1.76 5.56
N SER A 379 24.76 -1.26 4.85
CA SER A 379 24.91 -0.55 3.59
C SER A 379 23.99 0.68 3.55
N VAL A 380 24.24 1.60 2.62
CA VAL A 380 23.39 2.79 2.43
C VAL A 380 21.94 2.41 2.13
N PRO A 381 21.64 1.49 1.19
CA PRO A 381 20.27 1.05 0.96
C PRO A 381 19.60 0.45 2.19
N ASP A 382 20.33 -0.38 2.96
CA ASP A 382 19.78 -1.00 4.18
C ASP A 382 19.44 0.06 5.23
N TYR A 383 20.28 1.09 5.38
CA TYR A 383 20.05 2.15 6.35
C TYR A 383 18.82 2.98 5.99
N ILE A 384 18.63 3.28 4.71
CA ILE A 384 17.46 4.02 4.24
C ILE A 384 16.19 3.17 4.42
N MET A 385 16.23 1.88 4.06
CA MET A 385 15.11 0.97 4.25
C MET A 385 14.73 0.87 5.74
N GLU A 386 15.71 0.66 6.62
CA GLU A 386 15.49 0.59 8.06
C GLU A 386 14.97 1.91 8.62
N SER A 387 15.49 3.06 8.15
CA SER A 387 14.99 4.38 8.56
C SER A 387 13.53 4.61 8.16
N ILE A 388 13.06 3.99 7.07
CA ILE A 388 11.66 4.11 6.63
C ILE A 388 10.73 3.15 7.38
N VAL A 389 11.17 1.89 7.56
CA VAL A 389 10.35 0.82 8.14
C VAL A 389 10.40 0.83 9.67
N GLU A 390 11.53 1.21 10.25
CA GLU A 390 11.81 1.26 11.69
C GLU A 390 12.44 2.61 12.08
N PRO A 391 11.76 3.76 11.90
CA PRO A 391 12.37 5.09 12.03
C PRO A 391 12.97 5.39 13.41
N SER A 392 12.48 4.76 14.47
CA SER A 392 13.02 4.92 15.84
C SER A 392 14.25 4.04 16.12
N ALA A 393 14.68 3.18 15.19
CA ALA A 393 15.90 2.38 15.35
C ALA A 393 17.15 3.27 15.45
N TYR A 394 17.13 4.40 14.73
CA TYR A 394 18.10 5.47 14.88
C TYR A 394 17.48 6.83 14.57
N VAL A 395 17.45 7.70 15.57
CA VAL A 395 16.99 9.08 15.42
C VAL A 395 18.19 9.99 15.27
N VAL A 396 18.23 10.74 14.17
CA VAL A 396 19.31 11.69 13.91
C VAL A 396 19.33 12.75 15.01
N LYS A 397 20.51 13.03 15.56
CA LYS A 397 20.69 14.01 16.63
C LYS A 397 20.09 15.37 16.26
N GLY A 398 19.32 15.93 17.19
CA GLY A 398 18.63 17.23 17.00
C GLY A 398 17.21 17.10 16.43
N PHE A 399 16.76 15.90 16.10
CA PHE A 399 15.39 15.62 15.65
C PHE A 399 14.61 14.84 16.71
N PRO A 400 13.30 15.10 16.87
CA PRO A 400 12.44 14.37 17.80
C PRO A 400 12.19 12.93 17.36
N ASP A 401 12.18 12.00 18.33
CA ASP A 401 11.74 10.62 18.10
C ASP A 401 10.21 10.54 17.94
N ASN A 402 9.73 9.49 17.29
CA ASN A 402 8.31 9.20 17.05
C ASN A 402 7.58 10.23 16.17
N THR A 403 8.32 11.15 15.55
CA THR A 403 7.77 12.09 14.56
C THR A 403 7.62 11.45 13.19
N MET A 404 8.54 10.58 12.78
CA MET A 404 8.40 9.83 11.53
C MET A 404 7.45 8.63 11.74
N PRO A 405 6.39 8.49 10.93
CA PRO A 405 5.41 7.41 11.08
C PRO A 405 6.02 6.01 10.98
N LYS A 406 5.63 5.13 11.90
CA LYS A 406 6.06 3.71 11.93
C LYS A 406 5.24 2.79 11.02
N VAL A 407 4.29 3.36 10.27
CA VAL A 407 3.36 2.59 9.42
C VAL A 407 3.86 2.43 7.99
N PHE A 408 4.94 3.11 7.58
CA PHE A 408 5.37 3.09 6.19
C PHE A 408 5.75 1.67 5.70
N GLY A 409 6.29 0.81 6.57
CA GLY A 409 6.52 -0.60 6.23
C GLY A 409 5.25 -1.41 5.94
N GLN A 410 4.08 -0.93 6.37
CA GLN A 410 2.78 -1.55 6.11
C GLN A 410 1.99 -0.83 5.01
N LYS A 411 2.27 0.46 4.81
CA LYS A 411 1.51 1.36 3.92
C LYS A 411 2.21 1.66 2.60
N LEU A 412 3.49 1.34 2.45
CA LEU A 412 4.21 1.42 1.19
C LEU A 412 4.53 -0.01 0.72
N SER A 413 4.25 -0.32 -0.53
CA SER A 413 4.63 -1.62 -1.09
C SER A 413 6.16 -1.77 -1.14
N ALA A 414 6.65 -3.00 -1.28
CA ALA A 414 8.07 -3.26 -1.53
C ALA A 414 8.59 -2.53 -2.79
N GLY A 415 7.75 -2.40 -3.83
CA GLY A 415 8.08 -1.65 -5.05
C GLY A 415 8.25 -0.15 -4.79
N ALA A 416 7.35 0.43 -3.99
CA ALA A 416 7.42 1.82 -3.58
C ALA A 416 8.66 2.10 -2.72
N LEU A 417 8.88 1.26 -1.68
CA LEU A 417 10.05 1.34 -0.82
C LEU A 417 11.37 1.23 -1.61
N LYS A 418 11.44 0.30 -2.56
CA LYS A 418 12.62 0.15 -3.42
C LYS A 418 12.92 1.44 -4.21
N LYS A 419 11.90 2.07 -4.82
CA LYS A 419 12.09 3.33 -5.54
C LYS A 419 12.60 4.46 -4.64
N LEU A 420 12.06 4.58 -3.42
CA LEU A 420 12.54 5.55 -2.43
C LEU A 420 14.00 5.30 -2.06
N VAL A 421 14.35 4.05 -1.75
CA VAL A 421 15.71 3.64 -1.39
C VAL A 421 16.69 3.90 -2.54
N ASP A 422 16.34 3.50 -3.76
CA ASP A 422 17.18 3.69 -4.94
C ASP A 422 17.47 5.18 -5.21
N TYR A 423 16.45 6.03 -5.08
CA TYR A 423 16.60 7.48 -5.23
C TYR A 423 17.51 8.06 -4.14
N LEU A 424 17.16 7.86 -2.86
CA LEU A 424 17.87 8.43 -1.72
C LEU A 424 19.32 7.95 -1.60
N SER A 425 19.61 6.72 -2.02
CA SER A 425 20.98 6.18 -2.04
C SER A 425 21.92 6.96 -2.97
N GLN A 426 21.36 7.63 -3.99
CA GLN A 426 22.12 8.41 -4.96
C GLN A 426 22.18 9.90 -4.61
N VAL A 427 21.32 10.39 -3.71
CA VAL A 427 21.32 11.80 -3.30
C VAL A 427 22.52 12.07 -2.39
N GLN A 428 23.41 12.98 -2.83
CA GLN A 428 24.63 13.35 -2.10
C GLN A 428 24.66 14.85 -1.82
N GLU A 429 25.29 15.23 -0.71
CA GLU A 429 25.45 16.64 -0.34
C GLU A 429 26.32 17.36 -1.39
N GLY A 430 25.87 18.53 -1.86
CA GLY A 430 26.60 19.35 -2.82
C GLY A 430 26.70 18.81 -4.25
N LYS A 431 26.01 17.70 -4.58
CA LYS A 431 25.95 17.16 -5.95
C LYS A 431 24.58 17.33 -6.58
N GLU A 432 24.56 17.29 -7.91
CA GLU A 432 23.31 17.29 -8.67
C GLU A 432 22.47 16.04 -8.30
N PRO A 433 21.20 16.21 -7.93
CA PRO A 433 20.36 15.09 -7.51
C PRO A 433 19.95 14.19 -8.69
N PRO A 434 19.66 12.91 -8.43
CA PRO A 434 19.13 12.00 -9.44
C PRO A 434 17.78 12.50 -9.98
N LYS A 435 17.45 12.11 -11.22
CA LYS A 435 16.14 12.41 -11.82
C LYS A 435 15.03 11.69 -11.08
N ALA A 436 13.93 12.39 -10.81
CA ALA A 436 12.78 11.87 -10.06
C ALA A 436 11.73 11.16 -10.94
N SER A 437 11.94 11.10 -12.26
CA SER A 437 11.00 10.57 -13.27
C SER A 437 11.46 9.25 -13.86
#